data_AF-A0A957V9I0-F1
#
_entry.id   AF-A0A957V9I0-F1
#
_cell.length_a   1.000
_cell.length_b   1.000
_cell.length_c   1.000
_cell.angle_alpha   90.00
_cell.angle_beta   90.00
_cell.angle_gamma   90.00
#
_symmetry.space_group_name_H-M   'P 1'
#
loop_
_entity.id
_entity.type
_entity.pdbx_description
1 polymer ?
#
loop_
_entity_poly.entity_id
_entity_poly.type
_entity_poly.pdbx_seq_one_letter_code
_entity_poly.pdbx_strand_id
1 'polypeptide(L)'
;YRPGRGPFSALQRRGYPPAGPPNKTLALIHYDDAASATLAALQHPAPEAVYLGVVPPCPTRQEFYEAACQRLGLPPPTFEAPLPHPPAVFEVTRLRRDLLPQPAYPDWHSALA
;
A
#
# COMPACT_ATOMS: atom_id res chain seq x y z
N TYR A 1 -2.62 2.22 -5.25
CA TYR A 1 -2.34 1.28 -6.35
C TYR A 1 -3.64 1.01 -7.11
N ARG A 2 -3.52 0.49 -8.32
CA ARG A 2 -4.57 -0.14 -9.15
C ARG A 2 -3.88 -0.82 -10.33
N PRO A 3 -4.55 -1.66 -11.14
CA PRO A 3 -3.98 -2.16 -12.38
C PRO A 3 -3.41 -1.03 -13.25
N GLY A 4 -2.17 -1.20 -13.72
CA GLY A 4 -1.40 -0.21 -14.47
C GLY A 4 -0.71 0.89 -13.65
N ARG A 5 -1.04 1.06 -12.35
CA ARG A 5 -0.45 2.08 -11.46
C ARG A 5 -0.15 1.53 -10.05
N GLY A 6 1.13 1.39 -9.73
CA GLY A 6 1.56 1.01 -8.40
C GLY A 6 2.89 0.25 -8.43
N PRO A 7 3.36 -0.23 -7.27
CA PRO A 7 4.60 -1.00 -7.19
C PRO A 7 4.56 -2.28 -8.04
N PHE A 8 3.41 -2.99 -8.10
CA PHE A 8 3.25 -4.18 -8.94
C PHE A 8 3.36 -3.86 -10.44
N SER A 9 2.64 -2.85 -10.94
CA SER A 9 2.75 -2.45 -12.34
C SER A 9 4.12 -1.86 -12.69
N ALA A 10 4.81 -1.24 -11.73
CA ALA A 10 6.19 -0.81 -11.93
C ALA A 10 7.15 -2.01 -12.04
N LEU A 11 6.95 -3.04 -11.21
CA LEU A 11 7.69 -4.30 -11.30
C LEU A 11 7.46 -4.99 -12.64
N GLN A 12 6.21 -5.13 -13.09
CA GLN A 12 5.85 -5.71 -14.38
C GLN A 12 6.59 -5.04 -15.55
N ARG A 13 6.70 -3.71 -15.53
CA ARG A 13 7.40 -2.96 -16.59
C ARG A 13 8.92 -3.08 -16.51
N ARG A 14 9.49 -3.17 -15.31
CA ARG A 14 10.95 -3.19 -15.10
C ARG A 14 11.55 -4.58 -15.19
N GLY A 15 10.77 -5.61 -14.84
CA GLY A 15 11.25 -7.01 -14.75
C GLY A 15 12.09 -7.31 -13.49
N TYR A 16 12.33 -6.33 -12.63
CA TYR A 16 13.03 -6.53 -11.36
C TYR A 16 12.53 -5.59 -10.26
N PRO A 17 12.51 -6.04 -9.00
CA PRO A 17 12.11 -5.24 -7.86
C PRO A 17 13.18 -4.19 -7.57
N PRO A 18 12.80 -2.97 -7.13
CA PRO A 18 13.79 -1.98 -6.73
C PRO A 18 14.56 -2.48 -5.49
N ALA A 19 15.84 -2.12 -5.36
CA ALA A 19 16.60 -2.38 -4.14
C ALA A 19 16.00 -1.61 -2.94
N GLY A 20 16.24 -2.11 -1.74
CA GLY A 20 15.86 -1.45 -0.50
C GLY A 20 15.77 -2.39 0.69
N PRO A 21 15.64 -1.86 1.92
CA PRO A 21 15.54 -2.65 3.13
C PRO A 21 14.29 -3.56 3.14
N PRO A 22 14.42 -4.83 3.55
CA PRO A 22 13.31 -5.79 3.52
C PRO A 22 12.17 -5.42 4.48
N ASN A 23 12.51 -4.86 5.64
CA ASN A 23 11.57 -4.50 6.71
C ASN A 23 10.90 -3.12 6.54
N LYS A 24 11.09 -2.44 5.41
CA LYS A 24 10.41 -1.16 5.15
C LYS A 24 8.94 -1.41 4.86
N THR A 25 8.03 -0.88 5.69
CA THR A 25 6.58 -0.95 5.43
C THR A 25 6.19 -0.20 4.15
N LEU A 26 5.32 -0.80 3.34
CA LEU A 26 4.69 -0.15 2.20
C LEU A 26 3.33 0.41 2.59
N ALA A 27 3.22 1.74 2.61
CA ALA A 27 1.96 2.45 2.73
C ALA A 27 1.17 2.33 1.41
N LEU A 28 0.04 1.62 1.44
CA LEU A 28 -0.76 1.33 0.26
C LEU A 28 -2.24 1.71 0.50
N ILE A 29 -2.87 2.22 -0.56
CA ILE A 29 -4.32 2.44 -0.67
C ILE A 29 -4.71 2.22 -2.13
N HIS A 30 -5.82 1.55 -2.41
CA HIS A 30 -6.31 1.42 -3.78
C HIS A 30 -6.80 2.79 -4.30
N TYR A 31 -6.67 3.06 -5.61
CA TYR A 31 -7.07 4.37 -6.17
C TYR A 31 -8.57 4.64 -5.99
N ASP A 32 -9.41 3.61 -6.09
CA ASP A 32 -10.86 3.76 -5.92
C ASP A 32 -11.21 4.07 -4.45
N ASP A 33 -10.49 3.48 -3.50
CA ASP A 33 -10.62 3.79 -2.08
C ASP A 33 -10.13 5.21 -1.75
N ALA A 34 -9.01 5.63 -2.37
CA ALA A 34 -8.52 6.99 -2.25
C ALA A 34 -9.51 8.02 -2.82
N ALA A 35 -10.14 7.71 -3.96
CA ALA A 35 -11.17 8.55 -4.56
C ALA A 35 -12.42 8.62 -3.67
N SER A 36 -12.87 7.47 -3.14
CA SER A 36 -14.02 7.38 -2.22
C SER A 36 -13.78 8.18 -0.95
N ALA A 37 -12.61 8.02 -0.30
CA ALA A 37 -12.24 8.78 0.88
C ALA A 37 -12.14 10.29 0.60
N THR A 38 -11.63 10.68 -0.58
CA THR A 38 -11.55 12.09 -0.99
C THR A 38 -12.93 12.70 -1.15
N LEU A 39 -13.85 11.99 -1.83
CA LEU A 39 -15.23 12.44 -2.00
C LEU A 39 -15.94 12.56 -0.65
N ALA A 40 -15.76 11.56 0.23
CA ALA A 40 -16.29 11.60 1.59
C ALA A 40 -15.77 12.81 2.36
N ALA A 41 -14.47 13.14 2.23
CA ALA A 41 -13.89 14.30 2.92
C ALA A 41 -14.48 15.63 2.45
N LEU A 42 -14.74 15.77 1.14
CA LEU A 42 -15.38 16.96 0.57
C LEU A 42 -16.84 17.13 1.00
N GLN A 43 -17.51 16.05 1.37
CA GLN A 43 -18.91 16.02 1.80
C GLN A 43 -19.06 16.01 3.33
N HIS A 44 -17.98 15.74 4.06
CA HIS A 44 -18.00 15.64 5.51
C HIS A 44 -18.31 17.03 6.12
N PRO A 45 -19.27 17.16 7.05
CA PRO A 45 -19.68 18.46 7.58
C PRO A 45 -18.60 19.17 8.41
N ALA A 46 -17.66 18.41 8.96
CA ALA A 46 -16.52 18.91 9.72
C ALA A 46 -15.32 17.94 9.58
N PRO A 47 -14.63 17.92 8.43
CA PRO A 47 -13.51 17.01 8.22
C PRO A 47 -12.33 17.40 9.12
N GLU A 48 -11.52 16.41 9.49
CA GLU A 48 -10.22 16.66 10.11
C GLU A 48 -9.32 17.43 9.14
N ALA A 49 -8.38 18.21 9.68
CA ALA A 49 -7.42 18.95 8.87
C ALA A 49 -6.48 18.02 8.06
N VAL A 50 -6.22 16.81 8.57
CA VAL A 50 -5.32 15.82 7.95
C VAL A 50 -5.85 14.41 8.17
N TYR A 51 -5.86 13.62 7.11
CA TYR A 51 -6.10 12.18 7.14
C TYR A 51 -4.91 11.42 6.55
N LEU A 52 -4.56 10.28 7.15
CA LEU A 52 -3.56 9.37 6.61
C LEU A 52 -4.21 8.39 5.63
N GLY A 53 -3.97 8.58 4.33
CA GLY A 53 -4.55 7.76 3.25
C GLY A 53 -3.86 6.40 3.06
N VAL A 54 -4.01 5.51 4.04
CA VAL A 54 -3.44 4.15 4.04
C VAL A 54 -4.51 3.15 4.47
N VAL A 55 -4.54 1.97 3.83
CA VAL A 55 -5.43 0.86 4.20
C VAL A 55 -4.59 -0.30 4.74
N PRO A 56 -4.64 -0.57 6.07
CA PRO A 56 -4.03 -1.76 6.66
C PRO A 56 -4.80 -3.04 6.31
N PRO A 57 -4.14 -4.22 6.31
CA PRO A 57 -2.74 -4.43 6.71
C PRO A 57 -1.73 -3.91 5.68
N CYS A 58 -0.64 -3.31 6.15
CA CYS A 58 0.45 -2.86 5.30
C CYS A 58 1.56 -3.92 5.28
N PRO A 59 2.00 -4.39 4.09
CA PRO A 59 3.09 -5.33 4.01
C PRO A 59 4.43 -4.63 4.22
N THR A 60 5.41 -5.38 4.67
CA THR A 60 6.82 -5.06 4.48
C THR A 60 7.18 -5.11 2.99
N ARG A 61 8.30 -4.49 2.65
CA ARG A 61 8.88 -4.57 1.31
C ARG A 61 9.13 -6.03 0.92
N GLN A 62 9.63 -6.82 1.86
CA GLN A 62 9.92 -8.23 1.63
C GLN A 62 8.66 -9.00 1.24
N GLU A 63 7.63 -8.97 2.10
CA GLU A 63 6.35 -9.67 1.85
C GLU A 63 5.75 -9.28 0.50
N PHE A 64 5.74 -7.98 0.18
CA PHE A 64 5.17 -7.50 -1.07
C PHE A 64 5.93 -7.99 -2.29
N TYR A 65 7.26 -7.80 -2.32
CA TYR A 65 8.05 -8.08 -3.53
C TYR A 65 8.33 -9.57 -3.73
N GLU A 66 8.40 -10.36 -2.66
CA GLU A 66 8.45 -11.82 -2.79
C GLU A 66 7.18 -12.35 -3.45
N ALA A 67 6.00 -11.97 -2.93
CA ALA A 67 4.71 -12.36 -3.51
C ALA A 67 4.54 -11.84 -4.95
N ALA A 68 4.96 -10.60 -5.22
CA ALA A 68 4.89 -10.00 -6.53
C ALA A 68 5.81 -10.69 -7.56
N CYS A 69 7.06 -11.00 -7.20
CA CYS A 69 7.98 -11.74 -8.07
C CYS A 69 7.45 -13.15 -8.35
N GLN A 70 6.97 -13.85 -7.32
CA GLN A 70 6.36 -15.16 -7.46
C GLN A 70 5.18 -15.13 -8.44
N ARG A 71 4.29 -14.13 -8.29
CA ARG A 71 3.12 -13.95 -9.18
C ARG A 71 3.49 -13.72 -10.64
N LEU A 72 4.63 -13.07 -10.89
CA LEU A 72 5.11 -12.72 -12.24
C LEU A 72 6.09 -13.74 -12.83
N GLY A 73 6.45 -14.81 -12.10
CA GLY A 73 7.48 -15.75 -12.52
C GLY A 73 8.88 -15.13 -12.62
N LEU A 74 9.14 -14.08 -11.84
CA LEU A 74 10.45 -13.41 -11.79
C LEU A 74 11.35 -14.08 -10.74
N PRO A 75 12.69 -13.91 -10.87
CA PRO A 75 13.61 -14.34 -9.82
C PRO A 75 13.27 -13.73 -8.45
N PRO A 76 13.62 -14.41 -7.34
CA PRO A 76 13.46 -13.87 -6.00
C PRO A 76 14.13 -12.48 -5.84
N PRO A 77 13.50 -11.54 -5.11
CA PRO A 77 14.09 -10.22 -4.86
C PRO A 77 15.37 -10.30 -4.04
N THR A 78 16.31 -9.39 -4.32
CA THR A 78 17.45 -9.11 -3.43
C THR A 78 17.17 -7.85 -2.61
N PHE A 79 17.46 -7.89 -1.31
CA PHE A 79 17.25 -6.76 -0.41
C PHE A 79 18.56 -6.17 0.10
N GLU A 80 18.51 -4.90 0.50
CA GLU A 80 19.61 -4.24 1.21
C GLU A 80 19.60 -4.61 2.70
N ALA A 81 20.51 -4.02 3.47
CA ALA A 81 20.50 -4.16 4.92
C ALA A 81 19.15 -3.70 5.53
N PRO A 82 18.64 -4.37 6.57
CA PRO A 82 17.41 -3.97 7.25
C PRO A 82 17.57 -2.60 7.91
N LEU A 83 16.46 -1.87 8.00
CA LEU A 83 16.37 -0.68 8.83
C LEU A 83 16.60 -1.06 10.30
N PRO A 84 17.25 -0.20 11.11
CA PRO A 84 17.55 -0.49 12.52
C PRO A 84 16.32 -0.47 13.44
N HIS A 85 15.16 -0.07 12.92
CA HIS A 85 13.90 0.09 13.63
C HIS A 85 12.86 -0.91 13.11
N PRO A 86 11.85 -1.26 13.93
CA PRO A 86 10.76 -2.13 13.50
C PRO A 86 9.97 -1.51 12.33
N PRO A 87 9.22 -2.34 11.57
CA PRO A 87 8.31 -1.85 10.54
C PRO A 87 7.36 -0.77 11.09
N ALA A 88 7.19 0.30 10.32
CA ALA A 88 6.27 1.38 10.69
C ALA A 88 4.83 0.88 10.76
N VAL A 89 4.11 1.33 11.79
CA VAL A 89 2.66 1.13 11.95
C VAL A 89 1.97 2.48 11.67
N PHE A 90 0.93 2.45 10.86
CA PHE A 90 0.20 3.64 10.45
C PHE A 90 -1.09 3.79 11.26
N GLU A 91 -1.25 4.93 11.93
CA GLU A 91 -2.48 5.26 12.66
C GLU A 91 -3.52 5.78 11.66
N VAL A 92 -4.55 4.98 11.39
CA VAL A 92 -5.56 5.25 10.37
C VAL A 92 -6.97 5.38 10.94
N THR A 93 -7.11 5.48 12.27
CA THR A 93 -8.42 5.51 12.93
C THR A 93 -9.30 6.63 12.38
N ARG A 94 -8.74 7.83 12.15
CA ARG A 94 -9.50 8.96 11.59
C ARG A 94 -10.01 8.69 10.17
N LEU A 95 -9.16 8.14 9.30
CA LEU A 95 -9.55 7.78 7.93
C LEU A 95 -10.72 6.79 7.97
N ARG A 96 -10.60 5.73 8.77
CA ARG A 96 -11.62 4.69 8.86
C ARG A 96 -12.92 5.19 9.48
N ARG A 97 -12.83 5.99 10.55
CA ARG A 97 -14.00 6.52 11.25
C ARG A 97 -14.81 7.44 10.34
N ASP A 98 -14.16 8.35 9.64
CA ASP A 98 -14.84 9.48 8.99
C ASP A 98 -15.09 9.25 7.49
N LEU A 99 -14.13 8.63 6.79
CA LEU A 99 -14.06 8.71 5.33
C LEU A 99 -14.14 7.36 4.62
N LEU A 100 -13.63 6.30 5.25
CA LEU A 100 -13.51 4.98 4.62
C LEU A 100 -13.65 3.84 5.66
N PRO A 101 -14.84 3.69 6.28
CA PRO A 101 -15.06 2.66 7.30
C PRO A 101 -14.89 1.24 6.75
N GLN A 102 -15.27 1.04 5.50
CA GLN A 102 -15.17 -0.22 4.77
C GLN A 102 -14.50 0.03 3.41
N PRO A 103 -13.17 -0.13 3.32
CA PRO A 103 -12.48 -0.08 2.03
C PRO A 103 -12.97 -1.21 1.12
N ALA A 104 -13.13 -0.92 -0.17
CA ALA A 104 -13.44 -1.93 -1.18
C ALA A 104 -12.25 -2.89 -1.39
N TYR A 105 -11.03 -2.43 -1.10
CA TYR A 105 -9.79 -3.19 -1.18
C TYR A 105 -9.14 -3.24 0.22
N PRO A 106 -9.61 -4.12 1.11
CA PRO A 106 -9.27 -4.09 2.54
C PRO A 106 -7.86 -4.58 2.86
N ASP A 107 -7.13 -5.10 1.87
CA ASP A 107 -5.75 -5.51 2.02
C ASP A 107 -4.97 -5.30 0.72
N TRP A 108 -3.66 -5.49 0.81
CA TRP A 108 -2.72 -5.22 -0.27
C TRP A 108 -2.64 -6.34 -1.32
N HIS A 109 -3.21 -7.54 -1.12
CA HIS A 109 -3.11 -8.64 -2.08
C HIS A 109 -3.76 -8.30 -3.42
N SER A 110 -4.83 -7.47 -3.38
CA SER A 110 -5.45 -6.94 -4.60
C SER A 110 -4.51 -6.09 -5.45
N ALA A 111 -3.40 -5.60 -4.88
CA ALA A 111 -2.35 -4.93 -5.65
C ALA A 111 -1.55 -5.88 -6.57
N LEU A 112 -1.64 -7.20 -6.36
CA LEU A 112 -0.99 -8.24 -7.15
C LEU A 112 -1.89 -8.83 -8.26
N ALA A 113 -3.10 -8.29 -8.41
CA ALA A 113 -4.07 -8.72 -9.42
C ALA A 113 -3.75 -8.17 -10.81
#